data_AF-A0A9J8BMF3-F1
#
_entry.id   AF-A0A9J8BMF3-F1
#
_cell.length_a   1.000
_cell.length_b   1.000
_cell.length_c   1.000
_cell.angle_alpha   90.00
_cell.angle_beta   90.00
_cell.angle_gamma   90.00
#
_symmetry.space_group_name_H-M   'P 1'
#
loop_
_entity.id
_entity.type
_entity.pdbx_description
1 polymer ?
#
loop_
_entity_poly.entity_id
_entity_poly.type
_entity_poly.pdbx_seq_one_letter_code
_entity_poly.pdbx_strand_id
1 'polypeptide(L)'
;ARPRATTSPPPVFEISTRNRFSPLRETERGAVIVGDSIVRHVRATLAEGKVHTHCFPGARVLDVSAQIPAILKADESPRAVVLHAGVNDTTQRQTETLKRDFRSLIETVRSTMPAATIIVSGPLPTYRRGHERLFRADGLHPSIVGAELLSDNISRTLRSI
;
A
#
# COMPACT_ATOMS: atom_id res chain seq x y z
N ALA A 1 -1.46 -53.03 -67.55
CA ALA A 1 -1.09 -52.02 -66.53
C ALA A 1 -2.17 -51.99 -65.46
N ARG A 2 -1.83 -52.20 -64.18
CA ARG A 2 -2.77 -52.13 -63.04
C ARG A 2 -2.76 -50.71 -62.44
N PRO A 3 -3.89 -50.15 -61.98
CA PRO A 3 -3.89 -48.83 -61.38
C PRO A 3 -3.32 -48.89 -59.96
N ARG A 4 -2.52 -47.87 -59.61
CA ARG A 4 -1.91 -47.71 -58.29
C ARG A 4 -2.97 -47.21 -57.32
N ALA A 5 -3.22 -47.96 -56.24
CA ALA A 5 -4.10 -47.54 -55.17
C ALA A 5 -3.52 -46.30 -54.47
N THR A 6 -4.29 -45.21 -54.39
CA THR A 6 -3.97 -44.01 -53.63
C THR A 6 -4.29 -44.26 -52.16
N THR A 7 -3.25 -44.42 -51.34
CA THR A 7 -3.36 -44.47 -49.89
C THR A 7 -3.55 -43.06 -49.35
N SER A 8 -4.63 -42.82 -48.61
CA SER A 8 -4.89 -41.57 -47.90
C SER A 8 -3.83 -41.33 -46.80
N PRO A 9 -3.41 -40.07 -46.56
CA PRO A 9 -2.49 -39.75 -45.49
C PRO A 9 -3.10 -40.05 -44.10
N PRO A 10 -2.27 -40.38 -43.10
CA PRO A 10 -2.75 -40.68 -41.75
C PRO A 10 -3.39 -39.43 -41.12
N PRO A 11 -4.36 -39.61 -40.19
CA PRO A 11 -4.99 -38.50 -39.50
C PRO A 11 -3.94 -37.73 -38.69
N VAL A 12 -3.84 -36.43 -38.95
CA VAL A 12 -3.00 -35.52 -38.16
C VAL A 12 -3.68 -35.33 -36.81
N PHE A 13 -3.11 -35.89 -35.75
CA PHE A 13 -3.56 -35.62 -34.39
C PHE A 13 -3.11 -34.22 -33.99
N GLU A 14 -4.05 -33.27 -33.98
CA GLU A 14 -3.81 -31.91 -33.54
C GLU A 14 -3.75 -31.88 -32.00
N ILE A 15 -2.53 -32.01 -31.45
CA ILE A 15 -2.33 -31.88 -30.01
C ILE A 15 -2.54 -30.41 -29.65
N SER A 16 -3.69 -30.10 -29.05
CA SER A 16 -3.98 -28.74 -28.58
C SER A 16 -2.95 -28.35 -27.52
N THR A 17 -2.03 -27.46 -27.89
CA THR A 17 -1.05 -26.84 -26.99
C THR A 17 -1.67 -25.73 -26.15
N ARG A 18 -3.01 -25.59 -26.14
CA ARG A 18 -3.68 -24.62 -25.27
C ARG A 18 -3.40 -24.99 -23.83
N ASN A 19 -2.65 -24.12 -23.16
CA ASN A 19 -2.35 -24.23 -21.76
C ASN A 19 -3.66 -24.36 -20.96
N ARG A 20 -3.90 -25.52 -20.35
CA ARG A 20 -5.08 -25.78 -19.51
C ARG A 20 -4.97 -25.14 -18.13
N PHE A 21 -3.81 -24.57 -17.82
CA PHE A 21 -3.62 -23.74 -16.65
C PHE A 21 -3.90 -22.30 -17.07
N SER A 22 -4.91 -21.70 -16.46
CA SER A 22 -4.98 -20.24 -16.39
C SER A 22 -3.63 -19.74 -15.87
N PRO A 23 -3.06 -18.65 -16.41
CA PRO A 23 -1.96 -17.98 -15.73
C PRO A 23 -2.36 -17.82 -14.27
N LEU A 24 -1.45 -18.12 -13.33
CA LEU A 24 -1.64 -17.68 -11.95
C LEU A 24 -1.94 -16.18 -12.07
N ARG A 25 -3.21 -15.80 -11.92
CA ARG A 25 -3.53 -14.40 -11.71
C ARG A 25 -2.80 -14.10 -10.43
N GLU A 26 -1.69 -13.36 -10.51
CA GLU A 26 -1.26 -12.60 -9.36
C GLU A 26 -2.50 -11.83 -8.96
N THR A 27 -3.18 -12.29 -7.91
CA THR A 27 -4.33 -11.60 -7.34
C THR A 27 -3.87 -10.16 -7.20
N GLU A 28 -4.53 -9.21 -7.86
CA GLU A 28 -4.07 -7.82 -7.92
C GLU A 28 -3.89 -7.28 -6.48
N ARG A 29 -2.68 -7.41 -5.94
CA ARG A 29 -2.41 -7.16 -4.53
C ARG A 29 -2.39 -5.66 -4.33
N GLY A 30 -3.42 -5.17 -3.65
CA GLY A 30 -3.57 -3.76 -3.34
C GLY A 30 -2.52 -3.23 -2.36
N ALA A 31 -2.70 -1.98 -1.95
CA ALA A 31 -1.92 -1.36 -0.88
C ALA A 31 -2.82 -0.84 0.22
N VAL A 32 -2.32 -0.81 1.44
CA VAL A 32 -3.04 -0.26 2.59
C VAL A 32 -2.27 0.94 3.12
N ILE A 33 -2.95 2.06 3.32
CA ILE A 33 -2.42 3.25 3.99
C ILE A 33 -3.03 3.28 5.39
N VAL A 34 -2.19 3.27 6.42
CA VAL A 34 -2.62 3.38 7.81
C VAL A 34 -1.97 4.60 8.43
N GLY A 35 -2.77 5.47 9.04
CA GLY A 35 -2.23 6.65 9.68
C GLY A 35 -3.20 7.43 10.53
N ASP A 36 -2.72 8.57 11.00
CA ASP A 36 -3.50 9.50 11.82
C ASP A 36 -4.42 10.42 10.97
N SER A 37 -4.81 11.59 11.50
CA SER A 37 -5.68 12.51 10.77
C SER A 37 -5.07 13.06 9.47
N ILE A 38 -3.75 12.98 9.28
CA ILE A 38 -3.08 13.47 8.07
C ILE A 38 -3.47 12.65 6.83
N VAL A 39 -3.68 11.34 6.98
CA VAL A 39 -4.04 10.48 5.83
C VAL A 39 -5.52 10.58 5.43
N ARG A 40 -6.35 11.32 6.17
CA ARG A 40 -7.81 11.41 5.95
C ARG A 40 -8.21 11.76 4.51
N HIS A 41 -7.43 12.61 3.86
CA HIS A 41 -7.71 13.10 2.51
C HIS A 41 -6.71 12.59 1.48
N VAL A 42 -5.90 11.60 1.85
CA VAL A 42 -4.93 10.98 0.94
C VAL A 42 -5.65 9.98 0.04
N ARG A 43 -5.48 10.17 -1.28
CA ARG A 43 -6.06 9.35 -2.35
C ARG A 43 -4.95 8.84 -3.27
N ALA A 44 -4.13 7.93 -2.76
CA ALA A 44 -3.07 7.34 -3.56
C ALA A 44 -3.60 6.31 -4.56
N THR A 45 -2.84 6.05 -5.61
CA THR A 45 -3.18 5.13 -6.69
C THR A 45 -2.02 4.16 -6.98
N LEU A 46 -2.37 2.95 -7.39
CA LEU A 46 -1.45 1.91 -7.84
C LEU A 46 -1.71 1.62 -9.33
N ALA A 47 -0.73 1.03 -10.03
CA ALA A 47 -0.91 0.63 -11.42
C ALA A 47 -1.95 -0.49 -11.58
N GLU A 48 -1.94 -1.44 -10.65
CA GLU A 48 -2.86 -2.58 -10.59
C GLU A 48 -3.28 -2.81 -9.13
N GLY A 49 -4.53 -3.15 -8.87
CA GLY A 49 -5.06 -3.32 -7.50
C GLY A 49 -5.57 -2.02 -6.85
N LYS A 50 -6.19 -2.17 -5.66
CA LYS A 50 -6.85 -1.08 -4.92
C LYS A 50 -5.97 -0.53 -3.81
N VAL A 51 -6.16 0.73 -3.45
CA VAL A 51 -5.55 1.33 -2.26
C VAL A 51 -6.63 1.62 -1.22
N HIS A 52 -6.50 1.02 -0.04
CA HIS A 52 -7.40 1.22 1.09
C HIS A 52 -6.75 2.12 2.15
N THR A 53 -7.41 3.20 2.55
CA THR A 53 -6.90 4.14 3.55
C THR A 53 -7.66 4.01 4.87
N HIS A 54 -6.95 3.70 5.94
CA HIS A 54 -7.45 3.65 7.32
C HIS A 54 -6.91 4.84 8.10
N CYS A 55 -7.81 5.75 8.45
CA CYS A 55 -7.50 6.99 9.17
C CYS A 55 -7.98 6.88 10.62
N PHE A 56 -7.07 7.08 11.57
CA PHE A 56 -7.33 7.09 13.01
C PHE A 56 -6.96 8.46 13.60
N PRO A 57 -7.87 9.45 13.58
CA PRO A 57 -7.56 10.80 14.06
C PRO A 57 -7.05 10.82 15.51
N GLY A 58 -5.96 11.53 15.77
CA GLY A 58 -5.34 11.62 17.10
C GLY A 58 -4.53 10.38 17.51
N ALA A 59 -4.46 9.34 16.67
CA ALA A 59 -3.68 8.15 16.96
C ALA A 59 -2.18 8.46 17.06
N ARG A 60 -1.54 7.85 18.04
CA ARG A 60 -0.09 7.74 18.16
C ARG A 60 0.42 6.50 17.46
N VAL A 61 1.74 6.37 17.34
CA VAL A 61 2.38 5.21 16.71
C VAL A 61 1.94 3.88 17.34
N LEU A 62 1.83 3.82 18.67
CA LEU A 62 1.37 2.63 19.38
C LEU A 62 -0.11 2.30 19.10
N ASP A 63 -0.95 3.33 19.00
CA ASP A 63 -2.37 3.15 18.69
C ASP A 63 -2.53 2.57 17.27
N VAL A 64 -1.75 3.07 16.32
CA VAL A 64 -1.68 2.52 14.95
C VAL A 64 -1.20 1.06 14.98
N SER A 65 -0.15 0.75 15.73
CA SER A 65 0.40 -0.61 15.86
C SER A 65 -0.65 -1.62 16.35
N ALA A 66 -1.48 -1.23 17.32
CA ALA A 66 -2.54 -2.07 17.84
C ALA A 66 -3.63 -2.42 16.80
N GLN A 67 -3.85 -1.56 15.80
CA GLN A 67 -4.86 -1.78 14.75
C GLN A 67 -4.34 -2.61 13.57
N ILE A 68 -3.03 -2.65 13.34
CA ILE A 68 -2.40 -3.35 12.21
C ILE A 68 -2.90 -4.79 12.04
N PRO A 69 -2.94 -5.64 13.09
CA PRO A 69 -3.34 -7.03 12.91
C PRO A 69 -4.79 -7.20 12.44
N ALA A 70 -5.68 -6.31 12.84
CA ALA A 70 -7.09 -6.36 12.43
C ALA A 70 -7.25 -5.89 10.98
N ILE A 71 -6.57 -4.80 10.60
CA ILE A 71 -6.63 -4.23 9.24
C ILE A 71 -6.05 -5.22 8.22
N LEU A 72 -4.85 -5.75 8.48
CA LEU A 72 -4.16 -6.64 7.54
C LEU A 72 -4.81 -8.03 7.42
N LYS A 73 -5.67 -8.41 8.37
CA LYS A 73 -6.52 -9.61 8.24
C LYS A 73 -7.76 -9.36 7.39
N ALA A 74 -8.27 -8.13 7.39
CA ALA A 74 -9.45 -7.75 6.61
C ALA A 74 -9.12 -7.51 5.13
N ASP A 75 -7.94 -6.96 4.84
CA ASP A 75 -7.42 -6.82 3.48
C ASP A 75 -6.70 -8.11 3.05
N GLU A 76 -7.16 -8.77 1.98
CA GLU A 76 -6.66 -10.05 1.45
C GLU A 76 -5.20 -9.97 0.93
N SER A 77 -4.23 -9.84 1.85
CA SER A 77 -2.79 -9.82 1.62
C SER A 77 -2.28 -8.69 0.71
N PRO A 78 -2.26 -7.43 1.20
CA PRO A 78 -1.76 -6.30 0.41
C PRO A 78 -0.27 -6.47 0.05
N ARG A 79 0.11 -5.95 -1.12
CA ARG A 79 1.50 -5.88 -1.59
C ARG A 79 2.32 -4.91 -0.75
N ALA A 80 1.69 -3.83 -0.31
CA ALA A 80 2.37 -2.77 0.42
C ALA A 80 1.54 -2.22 1.57
N VAL A 81 2.22 -1.84 2.64
CA VAL A 81 1.64 -1.15 3.80
C VAL A 81 2.36 0.17 3.97
N VAL A 82 1.63 1.28 3.81
CA VAL A 82 2.12 2.64 4.02
C VAL A 82 1.72 3.08 5.42
N LEU A 83 2.69 3.45 6.23
CA LEU A 83 2.50 3.90 7.60
C LEU A 83 2.76 5.41 7.68
N HIS A 84 1.78 6.19 8.15
CA HIS A 84 1.93 7.62 8.38
C HIS A 84 1.43 7.99 9.78
N ALA A 85 2.36 8.15 10.72
CA ALA A 85 2.05 8.48 12.10
C ALA A 85 3.20 9.24 12.75
N GLY A 86 3.01 9.64 14.02
CA GLY A 86 4.06 10.19 14.86
C GLY A 86 3.94 11.68 15.12
N VAL A 87 3.11 12.43 14.38
CA VAL A 87 2.91 13.86 14.67
C VAL A 87 2.34 14.04 16.08
N ASN A 88 1.39 13.20 16.50
CA ASN A 88 0.82 13.22 17.84
C ASN A 88 1.85 12.85 18.93
N ASP A 89 2.83 12.00 18.62
CA ASP A 89 3.91 11.59 19.53
C ASP A 89 4.99 12.66 19.71
N THR A 90 5.26 13.46 18.67
CA THR A 90 6.32 14.49 18.72
C THR A 90 6.07 15.56 19.78
N THR A 91 4.82 15.75 20.20
CA THR A 91 4.43 16.65 21.30
C THR A 91 5.13 16.29 22.62
N GLN A 92 5.48 15.01 22.83
CA GLN A 92 6.12 14.52 24.04
C GLN A 92 7.64 14.73 24.04
N ARG A 93 8.25 15.12 22.90
CA ARG A 93 9.70 15.36 22.72
C ARG A 93 10.61 14.19 23.15
N GLN A 94 10.09 12.96 23.19
CA GLN A 94 10.83 11.76 23.55
C GLN A 94 11.23 10.97 22.30
N THR A 95 12.35 11.31 21.68
CA THR A 95 12.80 10.70 20.42
C THR A 95 13.11 9.20 20.55
N GLU A 96 13.67 8.76 21.68
CA GLU A 96 14.00 7.35 21.88
C GLU A 96 12.76 6.47 22.08
N THR A 97 11.75 6.99 22.79
CA THR A 97 10.44 6.34 22.91
C THR A 97 9.80 6.18 21.53
N LEU A 98 9.75 7.26 20.75
CA LEU A 98 9.19 7.24 19.40
C LEU A 98 9.89 6.23 18.48
N LYS A 99 11.22 6.16 18.54
CA LYS A 99 12.00 5.16 17.78
C LYS A 99 11.64 3.73 18.18
N ARG A 100 11.49 3.46 19.48
CA ARG A 100 11.10 2.13 19.98
C ARG A 100 9.69 1.77 19.52
N ASP A 101 8.77 2.72 19.57
CA ASP A 101 7.38 2.51 19.19
C ASP A 101 7.27 2.24 17.68
N PHE A 102 8.03 2.97 16.85
CA PHE A 102 8.13 2.68 15.42
C PHE A 102 8.75 1.32 15.12
N ARG A 103 9.77 0.90 15.88
CA ARG A 103 10.34 -0.44 15.75
C ARG A 103 9.28 -1.50 16.01
N SER A 104 8.52 -1.36 17.10
CA SER A 104 7.43 -2.28 17.43
C SER A 104 6.33 -2.31 16.37
N LEU A 105 5.98 -1.16 15.80
CA LEU A 105 5.02 -1.06 14.68
C LEU A 105 5.52 -1.84 13.45
N ILE A 106 6.77 -1.65 13.05
CA ILE A 106 7.36 -2.36 11.88
C ILE A 106 7.41 -3.87 12.13
N GLU A 107 7.79 -4.31 13.34
CA GLU A 107 7.79 -5.72 13.73
C GLU A 107 6.38 -6.32 13.69
N THR A 108 5.38 -5.57 14.14
CA THR A 108 3.96 -5.99 14.08
C THR A 108 3.50 -6.20 12.65
N VAL A 109 3.83 -5.28 11.73
CA VAL A 109 3.52 -5.44 10.30
C VAL A 109 4.26 -6.65 9.72
N ARG A 110 5.56 -6.80 9.99
CA ARG A 110 6.35 -7.95 9.48
C ARG A 110 5.84 -9.29 9.98
N SER A 111 5.42 -9.38 11.24
CA SER A 111 4.87 -10.61 11.81
C SER A 111 3.52 -10.97 11.22
N THR A 112 2.70 -9.97 10.88
CA THR A 112 1.36 -10.17 10.32
C THR A 112 1.39 -10.42 8.81
N MET A 113 2.27 -9.72 8.10
CA MET A 113 2.41 -9.76 6.64
C MET A 113 3.89 -9.79 6.24
N PRO A 114 4.55 -10.96 6.30
CA PRO A 114 5.99 -11.08 6.04
C PRO A 114 6.41 -10.72 4.61
N ALA A 115 5.50 -10.88 3.65
CA ALA A 115 5.75 -10.64 2.22
C ALA A 115 5.38 -9.22 1.75
N ALA A 116 4.80 -8.38 2.62
CA ALA A 116 4.40 -7.04 2.23
C ALA A 116 5.57 -6.05 2.32
N THR A 117 5.67 -5.16 1.33
CA THR A 117 6.61 -4.03 1.35
C THR A 117 6.12 -2.98 2.34
N ILE A 118 6.94 -2.63 3.32
CA ILE A 118 6.61 -1.59 4.32
C ILE A 118 7.18 -0.26 3.86
N ILE A 119 6.32 0.75 3.72
CA ILE A 119 6.69 2.11 3.39
C ILE A 119 6.37 2.98 4.60
N VAL A 120 7.36 3.69 5.15
CA VAL A 120 7.14 4.63 6.25
C VAL A 120 7.15 6.05 5.69
N SER A 121 6.00 6.71 5.78
CA SER A 121 5.87 8.14 5.51
C SER A 121 6.16 8.90 6.79
N GLY A 122 7.19 9.75 6.77
CA GLY A 122 7.56 10.55 7.94
C GLY A 122 6.47 11.54 8.35
N PRO A 123 6.43 11.95 9.63
CA PRO A 123 5.47 12.96 10.10
C PRO A 123 5.67 14.27 9.34
N LEU A 124 4.57 14.87 8.88
CA LEU A 124 4.63 16.18 8.23
C LEU A 124 5.16 17.25 9.20
N PRO A 125 5.93 18.24 8.73
CA PRO A 125 6.34 19.35 9.57
C PRO A 125 5.09 20.11 10.05
N THR A 126 5.03 20.43 11.35
CA THR A 126 4.02 21.36 11.88
C THR A 126 4.48 22.78 11.62
N TYR A 127 3.57 23.63 11.15
CA TYR A 127 3.93 24.93 10.63
C TYR A 127 3.14 26.03 11.33
N ARG A 128 3.84 27.02 11.90
CA ARG A 128 3.18 28.10 12.64
C ARG A 128 2.89 29.36 11.79
N ARG A 129 3.57 29.59 10.65
CA ARG A 129 3.37 30.78 9.77
C ARG A 129 3.98 30.63 8.37
N GLY A 130 3.20 30.82 7.29
CA GLY A 130 3.72 31.16 5.93
C GLY A 130 3.52 30.17 4.75
N HIS A 131 2.85 29.03 4.91
CA HIS A 131 2.61 28.02 3.84
C HIS A 131 1.13 27.60 3.79
N GLU A 132 0.25 28.60 3.81
CA GLU A 132 -1.22 28.45 3.81
C GLU A 132 -1.77 27.66 2.61
N ARG A 133 -0.96 27.51 1.55
CA ARG A 133 -1.33 26.73 0.38
C ARG A 133 -1.34 25.22 0.65
N LEU A 134 -0.40 24.70 1.44
CA LEU A 134 -0.24 23.25 1.64
C LEU A 134 -0.83 22.76 2.97
N PHE A 135 -0.97 23.63 3.95
CA PHE A 135 -1.56 23.33 5.25
C PHE A 135 -2.84 24.13 5.46
N ARG A 136 -3.75 23.60 6.27
CA ARG A 136 -4.92 24.34 6.75
C ARG A 136 -4.48 25.44 7.71
N ALA A 137 -5.42 26.30 8.08
CA ALA A 137 -5.20 27.39 9.03
C ALA A 137 -4.72 26.92 10.43
N ASP A 138 -4.93 25.65 10.78
CA ASP A 138 -4.40 25.06 12.02
C ASP A 138 -2.89 24.76 11.98
N GLY A 139 -2.25 24.86 10.81
CA GLY A 139 -0.82 24.62 10.64
C GLY A 139 -0.39 23.15 10.83
N LEU A 140 -1.34 22.23 10.89
CA LEU A 140 -1.13 20.82 11.16
C LEU A 140 -1.64 19.96 10.01
N HIS A 141 -2.91 20.14 9.65
CA HIS A 141 -3.55 19.29 8.65
C HIS A 141 -3.23 19.77 7.24
N PRO A 142 -3.04 18.85 6.27
CA PRO A 142 -2.88 19.25 4.89
C PRO A 142 -4.16 19.94 4.37
N SER A 143 -3.94 20.98 3.56
CA SER A 143 -4.98 21.53 2.68
C SER A 143 -5.36 20.51 1.60
N ILE A 144 -6.31 20.83 0.73
CA ILE A 144 -6.62 19.98 -0.44
C ILE A 144 -5.36 19.78 -1.30
N VAL A 145 -4.63 20.88 -1.58
CA VAL A 145 -3.40 20.85 -2.38
C VAL A 145 -2.30 20.05 -1.66
N GLY A 146 -2.17 20.21 -0.34
CA GLY A 146 -1.20 19.43 0.44
C GLY A 146 -1.51 17.94 0.47
N ALA A 147 -2.79 17.58 0.58
CA ALA A 147 -3.22 16.19 0.58
C ALA A 147 -3.04 15.54 -0.79
N GLU A 148 -3.29 16.28 -1.87
CA GLU A 148 -3.01 15.85 -3.24
C GLU A 148 -1.51 15.59 -3.45
N LEU A 149 -0.66 16.52 -3.02
CA LEU A 149 0.80 16.33 -3.09
C LEU A 149 1.28 15.10 -2.30
N LEU A 150 0.74 14.88 -1.10
CA LEU A 150 1.05 13.69 -0.31
C LEU A 150 0.56 12.40 -1.00
N SER A 151 -0.61 12.45 -1.62
CA SER A 151 -1.18 11.35 -2.40
C SER A 151 -0.31 10.99 -3.59
N ASP A 152 0.16 11.99 -4.32
CA ASP A 152 1.05 11.80 -5.47
C ASP A 152 2.39 11.22 -5.04
N ASN A 153 2.96 11.71 -3.93
CA ASN A 153 4.20 11.17 -3.39
C ASN A 153 4.05 9.69 -3.02
N ILE A 154 2.99 9.34 -2.28
CA ILE A 154 2.72 7.94 -1.93
C ILE A 154 2.47 7.09 -3.18
N SER A 155 1.71 7.60 -4.16
CA SER A 155 1.46 6.91 -5.43
C SER A 155 2.75 6.64 -6.20
N ARG A 156 3.66 7.62 -6.27
CA ARG A 156 4.97 7.44 -6.92
C ARG A 156 5.80 6.38 -6.23
N THR A 157 5.84 6.37 -4.90
CA THR A 157 6.54 5.33 -4.14
C THR A 157 5.91 3.95 -4.38
N LEU A 158 4.58 3.86 -4.35
CA LEU A 158 3.85 2.61 -4.61
C LEU A 158 4.01 2.08 -6.03
N ARG A 159 4.28 2.94 -7.03
CA ARG A 159 4.57 2.51 -8.41
C ARG A 159 6.02 2.09 -8.63
N SER A 160 6.92 2.44 -7.71
CA SER A 160 8.35 2.09 -7.81
C SER A 160 8.71 0.73 -7.21
N ILE A 161 7.77 0.12 -6.48
CA ILE A 161 7.89 -1.19 -5.87
C ILE A 161 7.33 -2.27 -6.79
#